data_AF-A0A932Y861-F1
#
_entry.id   AF-A0A932Y861-F1
#
_cell.length_a   1.000
_cell.length_b   1.000
_cell.length_c   1.000
_cell.angle_alpha   90.00
_cell.angle_beta   90.00
_cell.angle_gamma   90.00
#
_symmetry.space_group_name_H-M   'P 1'
#
loop_
_entity.id
_entity.type
_entity.pdbx_description
1 polymer ?
#
loop_
_entity_poly.entity_id
_entity_poly.type
_entity_poly.pdbx_seq_one_letter_code
_entity_poly.pdbx_strand_id
1 'polypeptide(L)'
;LMWQYYELLTTEDVPLQKKKHPKEAKLQLAELLTTRFHGKEAAQTARTHFEKMFSHKEISPDAIPSYQVQPSQTLLEVLTASGLVPSKNEARRLLSQGAVKLGGKKATADQSLEISSEILLQVGTRRFARLLPS
;
A
#
# COMPACT_ATOMS: atom_id res chain seq x y z
N LEU A 1 -16.11 1.87 22.57
CA LEU A 1 -15.17 2.96 22.25
C LEU A 1 -15.61 3.81 21.05
N MET A 2 -15.69 3.30 19.81
CA MET A 2 -16.04 4.12 18.64
C MET A 2 -17.40 4.87 18.76
N TRP A 3 -18.42 4.22 19.31
CA TRP A 3 -19.77 4.80 19.42
C TRP A 3 -19.87 5.95 20.43
N GLN A 4 -19.04 5.93 21.48
CA GLN A 4 -18.97 7.02 22.45
C GLN A 4 -18.49 8.32 21.80
N TYR A 5 -17.62 8.23 20.79
CA TYR A 5 -17.20 9.42 20.04
C TYR A 5 -18.33 10.00 19.18
N TYR A 6 -19.21 9.16 18.65
CA TYR A 6 -20.42 9.65 17.99
C TYR A 6 -21.34 10.36 18.98
N GLU A 7 -21.61 9.75 20.13
CA GLU A 7 -22.47 10.33 21.17
C GLU A 7 -21.94 11.66 21.72
N LEU A 8 -20.63 11.78 21.89
CA LEU A 8 -20.01 12.95 22.54
C LEU A 8 -19.63 14.07 21.56
N LEU A 9 -19.31 13.75 20.30
CA LEU A 9 -18.72 14.70 19.37
C LEU A 9 -19.61 15.04 18.16
N THR A 10 -20.70 14.31 17.95
CA THR A 10 -21.62 14.55 16.84
C THR A 10 -23.07 14.59 17.29
N THR A 11 -23.94 15.14 16.44
CA THR A 11 -25.40 15.16 16.63
C THR A 11 -26.09 14.07 15.81
N GLU A 12 -25.34 13.05 15.39
CA GLU A 12 -25.81 11.97 14.50
C GLU A 12 -26.55 10.88 15.29
N ASP A 13 -27.50 10.21 14.64
CA ASP A 13 -28.23 9.08 15.23
C ASP A 13 -27.34 7.81 15.28
N VAL A 14 -26.84 7.51 16.48
CA VAL A 14 -25.92 6.40 16.76
C VAL A 14 -26.49 5.03 16.36
N PRO A 15 -27.75 4.66 16.69
CA PRO A 15 -28.44 3.50 16.13
C PRO A 15 -28.34 3.35 14.61
N LEU A 16 -28.47 4.43 13.85
CA LEU A 16 -28.37 4.40 12.39
C LEU A 16 -26.92 4.14 11.93
N GLN A 17 -25.94 4.77 12.59
CA GLN A 17 -24.53 4.59 12.26
C GLN A 17 -24.01 3.18 12.62
N LYS A 18 -24.60 2.53 13.64
CA LYS A 18 -24.31 1.12 13.99
C LYS A 18 -24.71 0.12 12.92
N LYS A 19 -25.66 0.48 12.04
CA LYS A 19 -26.08 -0.38 10.92
C LYS A 19 -25.12 -0.32 9.72
N LYS A 20 -24.23 0.68 9.67
CA LYS A 20 -23.23 0.82 8.60
C LYS A 20 -22.05 -0.10 8.83
N HIS A 21 -21.28 -0.35 7.77
CA HIS A 21 -20.03 -1.06 7.91
C HIS A 21 -19.08 -0.28 8.85
N PRO A 22 -18.40 -0.93 9.82
CA PRO A 22 -17.60 -0.22 10.84
C PRO A 22 -16.52 0.72 10.27
N LYS A 23 -16.01 0.42 9.07
CA LYS A 23 -15.08 1.29 8.35
C LYS A 23 -15.74 2.59 7.89
N GLU A 24 -16.95 2.51 7.35
CA GLU A 24 -17.69 3.68 6.85
C GLU A 24 -18.09 4.60 7.99
N ALA A 25 -18.55 4.04 9.11
CA ALA A 25 -18.81 4.81 10.32
C ALA A 25 -17.56 5.56 10.80
N LYS A 26 -16.39 4.91 10.85
CA LYS A 26 -15.15 5.61 11.23
C LYS A 26 -14.77 6.74 10.27
N LEU A 27 -14.91 6.50 8.95
CA LEU A 27 -14.61 7.51 7.93
C LEU A 27 -15.54 8.72 8.04
N GLN A 28 -16.83 8.47 8.19
CA GLN A 28 -17.82 9.54 8.33
C GLN A 28 -17.57 10.36 9.60
N LEU A 29 -17.27 9.72 10.73
CA LEU A 29 -16.92 10.43 11.96
C LEU A 29 -15.70 11.34 11.77
N ALA A 30 -14.63 10.82 11.15
CA ALA A 30 -13.42 11.61 10.89
C ALA A 30 -13.70 12.81 9.98
N GLU A 31 -14.52 12.63 8.94
CA GLU A 31 -14.93 13.69 8.03
C GLU A 31 -15.75 14.77 8.73
N LEU A 32 -16.71 14.40 9.59
CA LEU A 32 -17.51 15.33 10.38
C LEU A 32 -16.64 16.19 11.29
N LEU A 33 -15.70 15.57 12.01
CA LEU A 33 -14.79 16.29 12.90
C LEU A 33 -13.85 17.21 12.12
N THR A 34 -13.27 16.72 11.03
CA THR A 34 -12.35 17.52 10.20
C THR A 34 -13.09 18.70 9.58
N THR A 35 -14.33 18.50 9.13
CA THR A 35 -15.18 19.59 8.59
C THR A 35 -15.43 20.65 9.65
N ARG A 36 -15.72 20.24 10.89
CA ARG A 36 -16.01 21.15 12.00
C ARG A 36 -14.83 22.03 12.38
N PHE A 37 -13.60 21.51 12.33
CA PHE A 37 -12.40 22.24 12.77
C PHE A 37 -11.59 22.88 11.63
N HIS A 38 -11.66 22.33 10.42
CA HIS A 38 -10.81 22.72 9.28
C HIS A 38 -11.60 23.04 8.00
N GLY A 39 -12.93 23.00 8.05
CA GLY A 39 -13.78 23.28 6.90
C GLY A 39 -13.92 22.10 5.94
N LYS A 40 -14.90 22.22 5.04
CA LYS A 40 -15.33 21.14 4.14
C LYS A 40 -14.25 20.72 3.14
N GLU A 41 -13.49 21.67 2.61
CA GLU A 41 -12.45 21.42 1.61
C GLU A 41 -11.28 20.59 2.18
N ALA A 42 -10.85 20.92 3.40
CA ALA A 42 -9.83 20.15 4.11
C ALA A 42 -10.31 18.73 4.43
N ALA A 43 -11.58 18.57 4.84
CA ALA A 43 -12.16 17.27 5.14
C ALA A 43 -12.23 16.37 3.89
N GLN A 44 -12.64 16.94 2.75
CA GLN A 44 -12.71 16.21 1.49
C GLN A 44 -11.31 15.79 1.01
N THR A 45 -10.34 16.70 1.10
CA THR A 45 -8.94 16.41 0.78
C THR A 45 -8.37 15.31 1.68
N ALA A 46 -8.58 15.41 3.00
CA ALA A 46 -8.14 14.41 3.97
C ALA A 46 -8.80 13.06 3.71
N ARG A 47 -10.10 13.03 3.39
CA ARG A 47 -10.83 11.83 3.04
C ARG A 47 -10.29 11.19 1.77
N THR A 48 -10.11 11.95 0.69
CA THR A 48 -9.53 11.43 -0.55
C THR A 48 -8.09 10.95 -0.34
N HIS A 49 -7.29 11.66 0.46
CA HIS A 49 -5.93 11.24 0.77
C HIS A 49 -5.90 9.95 1.60
N PHE A 50 -6.76 9.85 2.61
CA PHE A 50 -6.92 8.65 3.42
C PHE A 50 -7.45 7.49 2.56
N GLU A 51 -8.48 7.70 1.76
CA GLU A 51 -8.99 6.69 0.83
C GLU A 51 -7.92 6.27 -0.16
N LYS A 52 -7.11 7.17 -0.73
CA LYS A 52 -5.97 6.78 -1.57
C LYS A 52 -4.97 5.92 -0.79
N MET A 53 -4.51 6.35 0.39
CA MET A 53 -3.56 5.60 1.21
C MET A 53 -4.09 4.26 1.75
N PHE A 54 -5.40 4.12 1.98
CA PHE A 54 -6.00 2.93 2.58
C PHE A 54 -6.76 2.04 1.58
N SER A 55 -7.18 2.56 0.43
CA SER A 55 -7.68 1.78 -0.71
C SER A 55 -6.50 1.16 -1.47
N HIS A 56 -5.42 1.92 -1.65
CA HIS A 56 -4.14 1.39 -2.11
C HIS A 56 -3.37 1.00 -0.86
N LYS A 57 -3.67 -0.19 -0.35
CA LYS A 57 -3.18 -0.73 0.91
C LYS A 57 -1.66 -0.74 1.11
N GLU A 58 -0.87 -0.16 0.23
CA GLU A 58 0.56 -0.05 0.39
C GLU A 58 1.24 1.01 -0.50
N ILE A 59 1.93 1.92 0.18
CA ILE A 59 3.02 2.77 -0.29
C ILE A 59 2.63 3.89 -1.26
N SER A 60 2.84 5.13 -0.80
CA SER A 60 2.88 6.31 -1.67
C SER A 60 3.89 6.09 -2.81
N PRO A 61 3.50 6.23 -4.09
CA PRO A 61 4.38 6.03 -5.24
C PRO A 61 5.67 6.86 -5.22
N ASP A 62 5.66 7.98 -4.49
CA ASP A 62 6.76 8.94 -4.36
C ASP A 62 7.86 8.49 -3.37
N ALA A 63 7.62 7.47 -2.54
CA ALA A 63 8.57 6.97 -1.55
C ALA A 63 9.11 5.56 -1.86
N ILE A 64 8.84 5.03 -3.06
CA ILE A 64 9.31 3.70 -3.46
C ILE A 64 10.79 3.79 -3.84
N PRO A 65 11.69 3.06 -3.16
CA PRO A 65 13.10 3.05 -3.51
C PRO A 65 13.30 2.50 -4.94
N SER A 66 14.13 3.17 -5.73
CA SER A 66 14.52 2.71 -7.05
C SER A 66 15.75 1.81 -7.01
N TYR A 67 15.81 0.84 -7.91
CA TYR A 67 16.95 -0.06 -8.08
C TYR A 67 17.25 -0.24 -9.57
N GLN A 68 18.50 -0.02 -9.97
CA GLN A 68 18.95 -0.22 -11.34
C GLN A 68 19.32 -1.68 -11.56
N VAL A 69 18.61 -2.35 -12.45
CA VAL A 69 18.81 -3.79 -12.74
C VAL A 69 20.00 -3.93 -13.66
N GLN A 70 21.01 -4.69 -13.22
CA GLN A 70 22.17 -5.00 -14.04
C GLN A 70 21.87 -6.13 -15.03
N PRO A 71 22.52 -6.16 -16.20
CA PRO A 71 22.37 -7.24 -17.17
C PRO A 71 22.58 -8.61 -16.53
N SER A 72 21.75 -9.58 -16.91
CA SER A 72 21.81 -10.99 -16.46
C SER A 72 21.57 -11.22 -14.97
N GLN A 73 21.14 -10.22 -14.18
CA GLN A 73 20.72 -10.46 -12.80
C GLN A 73 19.46 -11.32 -12.75
N THR A 74 19.43 -12.26 -11.80
CA THR A 74 18.21 -13.04 -11.54
C THR A 74 17.24 -12.29 -10.64
N LEU A 75 15.96 -12.69 -10.66
CA LEU A 75 14.94 -12.13 -9.78
C LEU A 75 15.35 -12.22 -8.30
N LEU A 76 15.94 -13.34 -7.87
CA LEU A 76 16.42 -13.48 -6.48
C LEU A 76 17.55 -12.51 -6.15
N GLU A 77 18.43 -12.23 -7.10
CA GLU A 77 19.52 -11.26 -6.92
C GLU A 77 19.00 -9.84 -6.79
N VAL A 78 18.09 -9.43 -7.66
CA VAL A 78 17.44 -8.12 -7.61
C VAL A 78 16.67 -7.95 -6.30
N LEU A 79 15.95 -8.97 -5.84
CA LEU A 79 15.23 -8.92 -4.56
C LEU A 79 16.16 -8.63 -3.38
N THR A 80 17.33 -9.27 -3.35
CA THR A 80 18.33 -9.04 -2.29
C THR A 80 19.04 -7.70 -2.43
N ALA A 81 19.46 -7.36 -3.64
CA ALA A 81 20.26 -6.16 -3.90
C ALA A 81 19.45 -4.88 -3.79
N SER A 82 18.13 -4.93 -4.06
CA SER A 82 17.19 -3.83 -3.82
C SER A 82 16.84 -3.62 -2.34
N GLY A 83 17.32 -4.49 -1.44
CA GLY A 83 17.03 -4.40 0.00
C GLY A 83 15.61 -4.83 0.39
N LEU A 84 14.82 -5.39 -0.54
CA LEU A 84 13.47 -5.87 -0.25
C LEU A 84 13.46 -7.11 0.64
N VAL A 85 14.51 -7.92 0.57
CA VAL A 85 14.67 -9.12 1.41
C VAL A 85 16.11 -9.20 1.92
N PRO A 86 16.32 -9.66 3.15
CA PRO A 86 17.64 -9.73 3.77
C PRO A 86 18.53 -10.85 3.21
N SER A 87 17.97 -11.85 2.51
CA SER A 87 18.77 -12.96 1.96
C SER A 87 18.13 -13.64 0.74
N LYS A 88 18.96 -14.30 -0.09
CA LYS A 88 18.50 -15.09 -1.25
C LYS A 88 17.60 -16.26 -0.85
N ASN A 89 17.80 -16.83 0.35
CA ASN A 89 16.96 -17.92 0.86
C ASN A 89 15.54 -17.42 1.23
N GLU A 90 15.43 -16.24 1.83
CA GLU A 90 14.13 -15.62 2.07
C GLU A 90 13.44 -15.26 0.74
N ALA A 91 14.19 -14.72 -0.21
CA ALA A 91 13.71 -14.42 -1.56
C ALA A 91 13.06 -15.66 -2.20
N ARG A 92 13.75 -16.81 -2.16
CA ARG A 92 13.26 -18.07 -2.75
C ARG A 92 12.00 -18.58 -2.05
N ARG A 93 11.92 -18.46 -0.72
CA ARG A 93 10.72 -18.82 0.06
C ARG A 93 9.52 -17.96 -0.31
N LEU A 94 9.71 -16.65 -0.47
CA LEU A 94 8.63 -15.73 -0.82
C LEU A 94 8.17 -15.93 -2.26
N LEU A 95 9.10 -16.26 -3.15
CA LEU A 95 8.81 -16.61 -4.54
C LEU A 95 7.98 -17.90 -4.62
N SER A 96 8.36 -18.96 -3.90
CA SER A 96 7.59 -20.22 -3.88
C SER A 96 6.21 -20.08 -3.24
N GLN A 97 6.09 -19.22 -2.23
CA GLN A 97 4.81 -18.83 -1.64
C GLN A 97 3.97 -17.93 -2.56
N GLY A 98 4.56 -17.41 -3.63
CA GLY A 98 3.86 -16.57 -4.57
C GLY A 98 3.62 -15.14 -4.09
N ALA A 99 4.43 -14.67 -3.15
CA ALA A 99 4.36 -13.33 -2.61
C ALA A 99 5.06 -12.29 -3.50
N VAL A 100 5.82 -12.71 -4.52
CA VAL A 100 6.56 -11.81 -5.42
C VAL A 100 5.74 -11.48 -6.65
N LYS A 101 5.63 -10.20 -6.99
CA LYS A 101 4.99 -9.70 -8.22
C LYS A 101 5.88 -8.72 -8.96
N LEU A 102 5.89 -8.85 -10.29
CA LEU A 102 6.56 -7.95 -11.23
C LEU A 102 5.49 -7.29 -12.10
N GLY A 103 5.39 -5.96 -12.06
CA GLY A 103 4.40 -5.21 -12.85
C GLY A 103 2.95 -5.67 -12.55
N GLY A 104 2.68 -6.07 -11.30
CA GLY A 104 1.39 -6.62 -10.89
C GLY A 104 1.16 -8.10 -11.20
N LYS A 105 2.01 -8.74 -12.00
CA LYS A 105 1.94 -10.18 -12.32
C LYS A 105 2.76 -11.00 -11.33
N LYS A 106 2.20 -12.12 -10.87
CA LYS A 106 2.88 -13.04 -9.94
C LYS A 106 4.09 -13.68 -10.63
N ALA A 107 5.26 -13.60 -10.00
CA ALA A 107 6.44 -14.33 -10.44
C ALA A 107 6.37 -15.78 -9.95
N THR A 108 6.68 -16.74 -10.82
CA THR A 108 6.56 -18.18 -10.54
C THR A 108 7.90 -18.90 -10.45
N ALA A 109 8.95 -18.36 -11.06
CA ALA A 109 10.28 -18.95 -11.08
C ALA A 109 11.36 -17.87 -10.96
N ASP A 110 12.57 -18.28 -10.56
CA ASP A 110 13.74 -17.42 -10.63
C ASP A 110 14.16 -17.36 -12.10
N GLN A 111 14.13 -16.17 -12.67
CA GLN A 111 14.44 -15.91 -14.07
C GLN A 111 15.39 -14.73 -14.17
N SER A 112 16.18 -14.68 -15.23
CA SER A 112 16.93 -13.48 -15.59
C SER A 112 15.96 -12.33 -15.84
N LEU A 113 16.23 -11.18 -15.22
CA LEU A 113 15.45 -9.97 -15.41
C LEU A 113 16.08 -9.14 -16.52
N GLU A 114 15.43 -9.16 -17.67
CA GLU A 114 15.68 -8.20 -18.75
C GLU A 114 14.50 -7.25 -18.76
N ILE A 115 14.72 -6.01 -18.32
CA ILE A 115 13.71 -4.96 -18.32
C ILE A 115 14.08 -3.90 -19.36
N SER A 116 13.14 -3.58 -20.25
CA SER A 116 13.26 -2.53 -21.25
C SER A 116 12.63 -1.21 -20.80
N SER A 117 11.87 -1.25 -19.71
CA SER A 117 11.16 -0.10 -19.14
C SER A 117 11.04 -0.25 -17.62
N GLU A 118 10.66 0.85 -16.96
CA GLU A 118 10.42 0.86 -15.53
C GLU A 118 9.36 -0.17 -15.13
N ILE A 119 9.68 -1.01 -14.14
CA ILE A 119 8.75 -2.02 -13.61
C ILE A 119 8.68 -1.93 -12.09
N LEU A 120 7.46 -2.01 -11.55
CA LEU A 120 7.25 -2.12 -10.12
C LEU A 120 7.46 -3.57 -9.64
N LEU A 121 8.41 -3.77 -8.75
CA LEU A 121 8.64 -5.02 -8.03
C LEU A 121 7.94 -4.93 -6.66
N GLN A 122 7.11 -5.92 -6.36
CA GLN A 122 6.36 -6.02 -5.11
C GLN A 122 6.66 -7.35 -4.43
N VAL A 123 6.85 -7.31 -3.11
CA VAL A 123 7.10 -8.48 -2.26
C VAL A 123 6.15 -8.48 -1.07
N GLY A 124 5.20 -9.40 -1.13
CA GLY A 124 4.10 -9.49 -0.19
C GLY A 124 3.21 -8.26 -0.31
N THR A 125 2.68 -7.83 0.83
CA THR A 125 1.88 -6.62 0.86
C THR A 125 2.85 -5.43 1.03
N ARG A 126 3.75 -5.41 2.03
CA ARG A 126 4.44 -4.17 2.49
C ARG A 126 5.73 -3.70 1.79
N ARG A 127 6.27 -4.41 0.80
CA ARG A 127 7.64 -4.14 0.29
C ARG A 127 7.64 -3.93 -1.21
N PHE A 128 8.17 -2.81 -1.67
CA PHE A 128 8.15 -2.41 -3.08
C PHE A 128 9.46 -1.75 -3.47
N ALA A 129 9.91 -2.02 -4.70
CA ALA A 129 11.00 -1.32 -5.33
C ALA A 129 10.66 -1.02 -6.79
N ARG A 130 11.15 0.10 -7.29
CA ARG A 130 10.98 0.53 -8.67
C ARG A 130 12.22 0.11 -9.45
N LEU A 131 12.07 -0.85 -10.35
CA LEU A 131 13.18 -1.37 -11.16
C LEU A 131 13.39 -0.47 -12.36
N LEU A 132 14.60 0.05 -12.51
CA LEU A 132 15.02 0.88 -13.64
C LEU A 132 15.95 0.05 -14.55
N PRO A 133 15.79 0.14 -15.89
CA PRO A 133 16.73 -0.48 -16.81
C PRO A 133 18.14 0.13 -16.63
N SER A 134 19.19 -0.68 -16.83
CA SER A 134 20.58 -0.21 -16.83
C SER A 134 20.86 0.74 -17.96
#